data_AF-A0A135LJ86-F1
#
_entry.id   AF-A0A135LJ86-F1
#
_cell.length_a   1.000
_cell.length_b   1.000
_cell.length_c   1.000
_cell.angle_alpha   90.00
_cell.angle_beta   90.00
_cell.angle_gamma   90.00
#
_symmetry.space_group_name_H-M   'P 1'
#
loop_
_entity.id
_entity.type
_entity.pdbx_description
1 polymer ?
#
loop_
_entity_poly.entity_id
_entity_poly.type
_entity_poly.pdbx_seq_one_letter_code
_entity_poly.pdbx_strand_id
1 'polypeptide(L)'
;MADLLEFNPLRLHYAYFILTSFIGSIIFYTAPSPIHGLQYPDALFMCFSAMTGTGLGVQGTLFVLLILGHAFPIFATISLFRAWMLRSALKDNPDKEKKRQKEKKQMACVEEGTLSTDVIGKAKIANIVTEVQSDISSPCEPEGWNKYGIVVVTDRVHPNQAQDPIDCNEPAEAEYRVIEYKAILLTAVLTMIYFIGFLIIGIMSIGLWSKFIRPDIPREDETSPFWAGAFLATSALCNNGMSLIDTNMSPYQKEPFPLLACGVLILAGNTLFPCLLRLYIWILRKMLLNNPTWQSWRQIFDFALDQSQKISGYLYPAWHTWFLLSTVLFFNAIMWGGFEVAAIRDEEIASLSPNFRVLDGLFQALGISFRSFIDK
;
A
#
# COMPACT_ATOMS: atom_id res chain seq x y z
N MET A 1 -21.11 7.93 17.58
CA MET A 1 -20.21 6.79 17.27
C MET A 1 -19.14 7.21 16.24
N ALA A 2 -18.65 8.45 16.31
CA ALA A 2 -17.59 8.95 15.42
C ALA A 2 -16.17 8.63 15.95
N ASP A 3 -16.04 8.41 17.26
CA ASP A 3 -14.72 8.28 17.91
C ASP A 3 -14.06 6.90 17.77
N LEU A 4 -14.77 5.88 17.29
CA LEU A 4 -14.22 4.53 17.15
C LEU A 4 -13.39 4.34 15.87
N LEU A 5 -13.35 5.38 15.02
CA LEU A 5 -12.63 5.40 13.73
C LEU A 5 -11.41 6.35 13.74
N GLU A 6 -11.06 6.94 14.89
CA GLU A 6 -9.84 7.76 15.07
C GLU A 6 -8.59 6.91 15.40
N PHE A 7 -8.42 5.74 14.77
CA PHE A 7 -7.14 5.04 14.89
C PHE A 7 -6.12 5.67 13.93
N ASN A 8 -5.13 6.36 14.50
CA ASN A 8 -4.10 7.04 13.74
C ASN A 8 -3.22 6.00 13.01
N PRO A 9 -3.17 5.97 11.66
CA PRO A 9 -2.35 5.02 10.89
C PRO A 9 -0.87 5.08 11.28
N LEU A 10 -0.42 6.22 11.78
CA LEU A 10 0.93 6.42 12.29
C LEU A 10 1.23 5.53 13.52
N ARG A 11 0.27 5.33 14.43
CA ARG A 11 0.46 4.46 15.61
C ARG A 11 0.62 3.01 15.20
N LEU A 12 -0.14 2.57 14.20
CA LEU A 12 -0.03 1.21 13.67
C LEU A 12 1.31 0.98 12.96
N HIS A 13 1.79 1.99 12.23
CA HIS A 13 3.13 1.96 11.63
C HIS A 13 4.22 1.76 12.69
N TYR A 14 4.22 2.56 13.76
CA TYR A 14 5.21 2.41 14.84
C TYR A 14 5.08 1.08 15.58
N ALA A 15 3.86 0.62 15.84
CA ALA A 15 3.62 -0.67 16.46
C ALA A 15 4.18 -1.82 15.61
N TYR A 16 3.93 -1.80 14.30
CA TYR A 16 4.50 -2.78 13.36
C TYR A 16 6.03 -2.77 13.40
N PHE A 17 6.63 -1.58 13.31
CA PHE A 17 8.08 -1.42 13.27
C PHE A 17 8.76 -1.98 14.52
N ILE A 18 8.22 -1.63 15.70
CA ILE A 18 8.76 -2.06 17.00
C ILE A 18 8.52 -3.56 17.20
N LEU A 19 7.30 -4.05 17.02
CA LEU A 19 6.97 -5.46 17.27
C LEU A 19 7.72 -6.41 16.33
N THR A 20 7.76 -6.11 15.03
CA THR A 20 8.48 -6.94 14.06
C THR A 20 9.99 -6.95 14.34
N SER A 21 10.58 -5.83 14.76
CA SER A 21 12.00 -5.76 15.14
C SER A 21 12.31 -6.58 16.40
N PHE A 22 11.47 -6.50 17.43
CA PHE A 22 11.63 -7.30 18.65
C PHE A 22 11.44 -8.81 18.41
N ILE A 23 10.43 -9.19 17.63
CA ILE A 23 10.22 -10.60 17.24
C ILE A 23 11.44 -11.08 16.44
N GLY A 24 11.90 -10.25 15.50
CA GLY A 24 13.10 -10.50 14.70
C GLY A 24 14.36 -10.70 15.55
N SER A 25 14.57 -9.87 16.58
CA SER A 25 15.75 -9.96 17.45
C SER A 25 15.74 -11.22 18.32
N ILE A 26 14.58 -11.63 18.82
CA ILE A 26 14.44 -12.89 19.56
C ILE A 26 14.75 -14.08 18.66
N ILE A 27 14.18 -14.11 17.45
CA ILE A 27 14.45 -15.16 16.46
C ILE A 27 15.94 -15.17 16.08
N PHE A 28 16.53 -14.01 15.82
CA PHE A 28 17.93 -13.89 15.42
C PHE A 28 18.90 -14.32 16.52
N TYR A 29 18.63 -13.95 17.77
CA TYR A 29 19.44 -14.34 18.92
C TYR A 29 19.35 -15.84 19.25
N THR A 30 18.18 -16.45 19.02
CA THR A 30 17.96 -17.88 19.29
C THR A 30 18.36 -18.79 18.11
N ALA A 31 18.48 -18.24 16.91
CA ALA A 31 18.88 -18.98 15.74
C ALA A 31 20.37 -19.39 15.82
N PRO A 32 20.75 -20.56 15.28
CA PRO A 32 22.15 -20.95 15.15
C PRO A 32 22.87 -19.96 14.22
N SER A 33 23.60 -19.01 14.79
CA SER A 33 24.36 -18.02 14.04
C SER A 33 25.86 -18.36 14.08
N PRO A 34 26.60 -18.09 12.99
CA PRO A 34 28.05 -18.30 12.92
C PRO A 34 28.83 -17.26 13.74
N ILE A 35 28.15 -16.25 14.29
CA ILE A 35 28.75 -15.20 15.12
C ILE A 35 28.88 -15.73 16.55
N HIS A 36 30.04 -16.30 16.87
CA HIS A 36 30.34 -16.75 18.23
C HIS A 36 30.37 -15.56 19.20
N GLY A 37 29.59 -15.63 20.28
CA GLY A 37 29.60 -14.62 21.36
C GLY A 37 28.71 -13.40 21.13
N LEU A 38 27.76 -13.46 20.20
CA LEU A 38 26.82 -12.36 19.94
C LEU A 38 26.00 -12.00 21.20
N GLN A 39 26.12 -10.77 21.68
CA GLN A 39 25.31 -10.29 22.80
C GLN A 39 23.90 -9.91 22.30
N TYR A 40 22.89 -10.05 23.18
CA TYR A 40 21.51 -9.69 22.83
C TYR A 40 21.33 -8.22 22.39
N PRO A 41 22.00 -7.21 23.01
CA PRO A 41 21.91 -5.83 22.55
C PRO A 41 22.40 -5.63 21.10
N ASP A 42 23.45 -6.35 20.69
CA ASP A 42 23.97 -6.29 19.31
C ASP A 42 22.99 -6.96 18.34
N ALA A 43 22.38 -8.09 18.74
CA ALA A 43 21.33 -8.75 17.98
C ALA A 43 20.11 -7.83 17.77
N LEU A 44 19.69 -7.12 18.82
CA LEU A 44 18.62 -6.13 18.76
C LEU A 44 18.97 -4.98 17.81
N PHE A 45 20.17 -4.41 17.95
CA PHE A 45 20.64 -3.32 17.09
C PHE A 45 20.69 -3.73 15.61
N MET A 46 21.19 -4.93 15.30
CA MET A 46 21.22 -5.46 13.94
C MET A 46 19.83 -5.65 13.36
N CYS A 47 18.87 -6.19 14.13
CA CYS A 47 17.50 -6.36 13.66
C CYS A 47 16.79 -5.03 13.40
N PHE A 48 16.95 -4.04 14.28
CA PHE A 48 16.43 -2.69 14.04
C PHE A 48 17.08 -2.03 12.82
N SER A 49 18.39 -2.20 12.64
CA SER A 49 19.12 -1.70 11.48
C SER A 49 18.65 -2.36 10.17
N ALA A 50 18.42 -3.68 10.18
CA ALA A 50 17.87 -4.39 9.02
C ALA A 50 16.44 -3.92 8.71
N MET A 51 15.62 -3.70 9.72
CA MET A 51 14.26 -3.16 9.59
C MET A 51 14.26 -1.73 9.00
N THR A 52 15.27 -0.90 9.30
CA THR A 52 15.41 0.45 8.72
C THR A 52 16.09 0.48 7.35
N GLY A 53 16.48 -0.67 6.79
CA GLY A 53 17.17 -0.71 5.49
C GLY A 53 18.66 -0.36 5.54
N THR A 54 19.27 -0.31 6.73
CA THR A 54 20.67 0.13 6.93
C THR A 54 21.59 -0.96 7.51
N GLY A 55 21.03 -2.12 7.87
CA GLY A 55 21.75 -3.22 8.53
C GLY A 55 22.37 -4.20 7.54
N LEU A 56 23.69 -4.32 7.58
CA LEU A 56 24.44 -5.35 6.87
C LEU A 56 24.23 -6.70 7.57
N GLY A 57 23.85 -7.75 6.82
CA GLY A 57 23.60 -9.05 7.40
C GLY A 57 23.57 -10.16 6.37
N VAL A 58 24.56 -11.06 6.44
CA VAL A 58 24.61 -12.30 5.64
C VAL A 58 23.53 -13.32 6.02
N GLN A 59 22.90 -13.13 7.17
CA GLN A 59 21.94 -14.06 7.77
C GLN A 59 20.53 -13.91 7.20
N GLY A 60 19.86 -15.04 6.93
CA GLY A 60 18.51 -15.09 6.38
C GLY A 60 17.47 -14.33 7.20
N THR A 61 17.60 -14.30 8.53
CA THR A 61 16.69 -13.55 9.41
C THR A 61 16.76 -12.04 9.15
N LEU A 62 17.96 -11.48 9.00
CA LEU A 62 18.16 -10.06 8.69
C LEU A 62 17.66 -9.74 7.29
N PHE A 63 17.84 -10.64 6.33
CA PHE A 63 17.30 -10.52 4.99
C PHE A 63 15.76 -10.50 4.96
N VAL A 64 15.09 -11.34 5.76
CA VAL A 64 13.63 -11.31 5.90
C VAL A 64 13.16 -10.01 6.55
N LEU A 65 13.86 -9.55 7.60
CA LEU A 65 13.56 -8.26 8.23
C LEU A 65 13.76 -7.08 7.28
N LEU A 66 14.75 -7.14 6.39
CA LEU A 66 14.98 -6.15 5.34
C LEU A 66 13.76 -6.05 4.41
N ILE A 67 13.21 -7.18 4.00
CA ILE A 67 12.02 -7.25 3.15
C ILE A 67 10.80 -6.71 3.91
N LEU A 68 10.60 -7.12 5.17
CA LEU A 68 9.46 -6.69 5.99
C LEU A 68 9.53 -5.21 6.40
N GLY A 69 10.74 -4.68 6.59
CA GLY A 69 11.01 -3.27 6.89
C GLY A 69 10.71 -2.32 5.74
N HIS A 70 10.54 -2.85 4.53
CA HIS A 70 10.25 -2.04 3.37
C HIS A 70 8.86 -1.37 3.43
N ALA A 71 8.70 -0.26 2.71
CA ALA A 71 7.47 0.51 2.66
C ALA A 71 6.24 -0.32 2.20
N PHE A 72 6.44 -1.33 1.34
CA PHE A 72 5.33 -2.10 0.77
C PHE A 72 4.65 -3.05 1.78
N PRO A 73 5.36 -3.95 2.51
CA PRO A 73 4.71 -4.77 3.53
C PRO A 73 4.09 -3.95 4.66
N ILE A 74 4.73 -2.85 5.05
CA ILE A 74 4.18 -1.89 6.01
C ILE A 74 2.85 -1.32 5.49
N PHE A 75 2.83 -0.83 4.25
CA PHE A 75 1.61 -0.30 3.64
C PHE A 75 0.49 -1.36 3.56
N ALA A 76 0.85 -2.58 3.17
CA ALA A 76 -0.11 -3.66 3.04
C ALA A 76 -0.72 -4.03 4.40
N THR A 77 0.07 -4.13 5.46
CA THR A 77 -0.45 -4.44 6.81
C THR A 77 -1.37 -3.35 7.33
N ILE A 78 -1.00 -2.07 7.18
CA ILE A 78 -1.83 -0.93 7.57
C ILE A 78 -3.15 -0.92 6.78
N SER A 79 -3.09 -1.16 5.47
CA SER A 79 -4.26 -1.17 4.60
C SER A 79 -5.18 -2.36 4.88
N LEU A 80 -4.63 -3.54 5.15
CA LEU A 80 -5.40 -4.73 5.54
C LEU A 80 -6.10 -4.52 6.88
N PHE A 81 -5.42 -3.90 7.85
CA PHE A 81 -6.02 -3.57 9.14
C PHE A 81 -7.15 -2.56 8.99
N ARG A 82 -6.97 -1.50 8.18
CA ARG A 82 -8.03 -0.54 7.86
C ARG A 82 -9.23 -1.21 7.18
N ALA A 83 -8.98 -2.08 6.19
CA ALA A 83 -10.04 -2.82 5.53
C ALA A 83 -10.77 -3.78 6.50
N TRP A 84 -10.03 -4.41 7.41
CA TRP A 84 -10.58 -5.26 8.46
C TRP A 84 -11.49 -4.47 9.41
N MET A 85 -11.06 -3.31 9.89
CA MET A 85 -11.89 -2.45 10.74
C MET A 85 -13.17 -2.00 10.03
N LEU A 86 -13.07 -1.57 8.77
CA LEU A 86 -14.22 -1.15 7.99
C LEU A 86 -15.22 -2.31 7.80
N ARG A 87 -14.71 -3.52 7.56
CA ARG A 87 -15.51 -4.74 7.49
C ARG A 87 -16.19 -5.05 8.83
N SER A 88 -15.48 -4.92 9.95
CA SER A 88 -16.04 -5.16 11.29
C SER A 88 -17.17 -4.17 11.59
N ALA A 89 -16.97 -2.88 11.29
CA ALA A 89 -18.01 -1.87 11.47
C ALA A 89 -19.25 -2.11 10.59
N LEU A 90 -19.07 -2.62 9.37
CA LEU A 90 -20.18 -3.02 8.49
C LEU A 90 -20.92 -4.25 9.01
N LYS A 91 -20.25 -5.17 9.72
CA LYS A 91 -20.89 -6.34 10.34
C LYS A 91 -21.69 -5.95 11.59
N ASP A 92 -21.21 -4.97 12.36
CA ASP A 92 -21.87 -4.54 13.60
C ASP A 92 -23.16 -3.75 13.35
N ASN A 93 -23.26 -3.01 12.24
CA ASN A 93 -24.45 -2.22 11.90
C ASN A 93 -25.75 -3.05 11.75
N PRO A 94 -25.81 -4.12 10.93
CA PRO A 94 -27.03 -4.92 10.78
C PRO A 94 -27.44 -5.64 12.07
N ASP A 95 -26.49 -5.97 12.94
CA ASP A 95 -26.79 -6.59 14.24
C ASP A 95 -27.38 -5.56 15.23
N LYS A 96 -26.88 -4.32 15.22
CA LYS A 96 -27.46 -3.20 15.97
C LYS A 96 -28.86 -2.83 15.46
N GLU A 97 -29.06 -2.82 14.15
CA GLU A 97 -30.36 -2.56 13.49
C GLU A 97 -31.42 -3.57 13.96
N LYS A 98 -31.10 -4.88 13.86
CA LYS A 98 -31.98 -5.96 14.31
C LYS A 98 -32.30 -5.86 15.80
N LYS A 99 -31.32 -5.49 16.62
CA LYS A 99 -31.50 -5.30 18.06
C LYS A 99 -32.46 -4.14 18.35
N ARG A 100 -32.27 -2.98 17.70
CA ARG A 100 -33.18 -1.82 17.81
C ARG A 100 -34.59 -2.15 17.35
N GLN A 101 -34.75 -2.88 16.25
CA GLN A 101 -36.07 -3.31 15.79
C GLN A 101 -36.74 -4.27 16.79
N LYS A 102 -35.97 -5.16 17.42
CA LYS A 102 -36.47 -6.06 18.46
C LYS A 102 -36.88 -5.32 19.74
N GLU A 103 -36.10 -4.34 20.17
CA GLU A 103 -36.40 -3.47 21.31
C GLU A 103 -37.64 -2.59 21.04
N LYS A 104 -37.77 -2.01 19.83
CA LYS A 104 -38.98 -1.27 19.41
C LYS A 104 -40.22 -2.16 19.40
N LYS A 105 -40.12 -3.38 18.88
CA LYS A 105 -41.23 -4.36 18.93
C LYS A 105 -41.62 -4.74 20.35
N GLN A 106 -40.64 -4.91 21.25
CA GLN A 106 -40.92 -5.18 22.66
C GLN A 106 -41.59 -3.99 23.36
N MET A 107 -41.14 -2.75 23.12
CA MET A 107 -41.78 -1.55 23.67
C MET A 107 -43.23 -1.38 23.15
N ALA A 108 -43.46 -1.60 21.86
CA ALA A 108 -44.81 -1.55 21.28
C ALA A 108 -45.77 -2.59 21.89
N CYS A 109 -45.31 -3.84 22.12
CA CYS A 109 -46.14 -4.85 22.79
C CYS A 109 -46.44 -4.50 24.26
N VAL A 110 -45.51 -3.83 24.96
CA VAL A 110 -45.73 -3.36 26.34
C VAL A 110 -46.74 -2.21 26.36
N GLU A 111 -46.65 -1.29 25.41
CA GLU A 111 -47.56 -0.15 25.25
C GLU A 111 -48.98 -0.59 24.86
N GLU A 112 -49.15 -1.54 23.92
CA GLU A 112 -50.46 -2.13 23.61
C GLU A 112 -51.07 -2.87 24.82
N GLY A 113 -50.24 -3.53 25.64
CA GLY A 113 -50.70 -4.18 26.87
C GLY A 113 -51.17 -3.20 27.94
N THR A 114 -50.50 -2.05 28.10
CA THR A 114 -50.89 -0.99 29.04
C THR A 114 -52.08 -0.18 28.54
N LEU A 115 -52.14 0.09 27.23
CA LEU A 115 -53.28 0.75 26.59
C LEU A 115 -54.53 -0.14 26.64
N SER A 116 -54.41 -1.46 26.48
CA SER A 116 -55.55 -2.39 26.64
C SER A 116 -56.13 -2.38 28.07
N THR A 117 -55.28 -2.26 29.10
CA THR A 117 -55.77 -2.09 30.49
C THR A 117 -56.42 -0.72 30.74
N ASP A 118 -55.95 0.35 30.10
CA ASP A 118 -56.55 1.70 30.24
C ASP A 118 -57.80 1.90 29.36
N VAL A 119 -57.87 1.24 28.19
CA VAL A 119 -59.01 1.29 27.26
C VAL A 119 -60.19 0.47 27.76
N ILE A 120 -59.97 -0.62 28.52
CA ILE A 120 -61.07 -1.29 29.26
C ILE A 120 -61.72 -0.31 30.28
N GLY A 121 -61.01 0.71 30.74
CA GLY A 121 -61.56 1.81 31.55
C GLY A 121 -62.22 2.96 30.77
N LYS A 122 -61.99 3.08 29.45
CA LYS A 122 -62.42 4.24 28.64
C LYS A 122 -63.11 3.91 27.31
N ALA A 123 -63.55 2.67 27.09
CA ALA A 123 -64.39 2.29 25.96
C ALA A 123 -65.85 2.80 26.11
N LYS A 124 -66.01 4.13 26.06
CA LYS A 124 -67.23 4.79 25.61
C LYS A 124 -66.78 6.06 24.89
N ILE A 125 -66.80 6.02 23.55
CA ILE A 125 -67.02 7.12 22.58
C ILE A 125 -66.11 7.02 21.34
N ALA A 126 -66.80 6.98 20.19
CA ALA A 126 -66.47 7.45 18.84
C ALA A 126 -65.55 6.63 17.91
N ASN A 127 -66.20 6.02 16.92
CA ASN A 127 -65.71 5.81 15.56
C ASN A 127 -65.65 7.13 14.81
N ILE A 128 -64.53 7.47 14.16
CA ILE A 128 -64.51 8.25 12.91
C ILE A 128 -63.41 7.68 12.01
N VAL A 129 -63.84 7.17 10.86
CA VAL A 129 -63.02 6.82 9.70
C VAL A 129 -62.83 8.09 8.87
N THR A 130 -61.59 8.41 8.50
CA THR A 130 -61.32 9.27 7.36
C THR A 130 -60.13 8.73 6.58
N GLU A 131 -60.47 8.26 5.39
CA GLU A 131 -59.62 7.95 4.25
C GLU A 131 -59.02 9.26 3.70
N VAL A 132 -57.71 9.30 3.46
CA VAL A 132 -57.06 10.38 2.70
C VAL A 132 -56.24 9.76 1.58
N GLN A 133 -56.64 10.14 0.37
CA GLN A 133 -56.15 9.73 -0.93
C GLN A 133 -54.71 10.19 -1.19
N SER A 134 -54.00 9.37 -1.95
CA SER A 134 -52.73 9.62 -2.64
C SER A 134 -52.80 10.78 -3.63
N ASP A 135 -51.79 11.64 -3.65
CA ASP A 135 -51.50 12.52 -4.79
C ASP A 135 -50.03 12.46 -5.22
N ILE A 136 -49.89 12.61 -6.54
CA ILE A 136 -48.80 12.22 -7.42
C ILE A 136 -47.88 13.42 -7.75
N SER A 137 -46.57 13.14 -7.77
CA SER A 137 -45.47 13.77 -8.55
C SER A 137 -45.19 15.28 -8.51
N SER A 138 -43.92 15.63 -8.24
CA SER A 138 -43.06 16.31 -9.22
C SER A 138 -41.57 16.11 -8.86
N PRO A 139 -40.65 15.93 -9.81
CA PRO A 139 -39.24 15.69 -9.55
C PRO A 139 -38.46 17.00 -9.44
N CYS A 140 -37.95 17.31 -8.24
CA CYS A 140 -36.89 18.30 -8.07
C CYS A 140 -35.55 17.62 -8.37
N GLU A 141 -34.84 18.02 -9.42
CA GLU A 141 -33.43 17.69 -9.60
C GLU A 141 -32.59 18.46 -8.56
N PRO A 142 -31.77 17.80 -7.73
CA PRO A 142 -30.73 18.46 -6.97
C PRO A 142 -29.40 18.41 -7.72
N GLU A 143 -28.81 19.58 -7.95
CA GLU A 143 -27.40 19.73 -8.28
C GLU A 143 -26.54 19.14 -7.15
N GLY A 144 -25.66 18.18 -7.45
CA GLY A 144 -24.74 17.60 -6.47
C GLY A 144 -24.40 16.12 -6.59
N TRP A 145 -24.74 15.47 -7.71
CA TRP A 145 -24.41 14.06 -7.93
C TRP A 145 -22.90 13.87 -8.13
N ASN A 146 -22.20 13.35 -7.11
CA ASN A 146 -20.94 12.67 -7.38
C ASN A 146 -21.24 11.41 -8.22
N LYS A 147 -20.35 11.06 -9.16
CA LYS A 147 -20.41 9.90 -10.08
C LYS A 147 -20.73 8.54 -9.40
N TYR A 148 -20.66 8.48 -8.08
CA TYR A 148 -20.89 7.32 -7.22
C TYR A 148 -22.10 7.47 -6.26
N GLY A 149 -22.99 8.45 -6.47
CA GLY A 149 -24.31 8.53 -5.83
C GLY A 149 -24.38 9.15 -4.42
N ILE A 150 -23.41 9.96 -3.98
CA ILE A 150 -23.43 10.60 -2.65
C ILE A 150 -23.62 12.11 -2.75
N VAL A 151 -24.61 12.62 -2.01
CA VAL A 151 -24.76 14.04 -1.67
C VAL A 151 -23.96 14.32 -0.40
N VAL A 152 -22.92 15.15 -0.49
CA VAL A 152 -22.24 15.69 0.70
C VAL A 152 -23.03 16.90 1.16
N VAL A 153 -23.87 16.74 2.18
CA VAL A 153 -24.57 17.86 2.80
C VAL A 153 -23.55 18.66 3.61
N THR A 154 -23.14 19.82 3.10
CA THR A 154 -22.44 20.81 3.91
C THR A 154 -23.48 21.64 4.65
N ASP A 155 -23.60 21.46 5.96
CA ASP A 155 -24.53 22.23 6.79
C ASP A 155 -24.32 23.75 6.63
N ARG A 156 -25.28 24.41 6.01
CA ARG A 156 -25.58 25.84 6.24
C ARG A 156 -27.01 25.94 6.75
N VAL A 157 -27.11 25.94 8.08
CA VAL A 157 -28.14 26.54 8.94
C VAL A 157 -29.49 26.89 8.29
N HIS A 158 -30.55 26.17 8.70
CA HIS A 158 -31.85 26.76 9.05
C HIS A 158 -32.54 25.90 10.12
N PRO A 159 -32.87 26.45 11.31
CA PRO A 159 -33.57 25.72 12.35
C PRO A 159 -35.09 25.82 12.11
N ASN A 160 -35.80 24.74 12.44
CA ASN A 160 -37.26 24.57 12.50
C ASN A 160 -37.87 23.69 11.41
N GLN A 161 -37.53 22.40 11.38
CA GLN A 161 -38.53 21.33 11.21
C GLN A 161 -38.08 20.11 12.02
N ALA A 162 -38.81 19.83 13.11
CA ALA A 162 -38.72 18.57 13.84
C ALA A 162 -39.55 17.52 13.10
N GLN A 163 -38.94 16.93 12.08
CA GLN A 163 -39.35 15.65 11.52
C GLN A 163 -38.19 14.70 11.84
N ASP A 164 -38.44 13.55 12.46
CA ASP A 164 -37.42 12.50 12.54
C ASP A 164 -36.95 12.22 11.11
N PRO A 165 -35.68 12.50 10.75
CA PRO A 165 -35.24 12.27 9.39
C PRO A 165 -35.18 10.75 9.22
N ILE A 166 -36.12 10.21 8.46
CA ILE A 166 -35.89 8.93 7.79
C ILE A 166 -34.68 9.21 6.90
N ASP A 167 -33.52 8.75 7.32
CA ASP A 167 -32.25 9.01 6.65
C ASP A 167 -32.24 8.27 5.31
N CYS A 168 -32.75 8.94 4.26
CA CYS A 168 -32.75 8.43 2.90
C CYS A 168 -31.33 8.14 2.37
N ASN A 169 -30.27 8.61 3.06
CA ASN A 169 -28.88 8.41 2.65
C ASN A 169 -28.20 7.21 3.34
N GLU A 170 -28.80 6.66 4.40
CA GLU A 170 -28.29 5.50 5.13
C GLU A 170 -27.99 4.27 4.22
N PRO A 171 -28.85 3.90 3.24
CA PRO A 171 -28.55 2.81 2.31
C PRO A 171 -27.40 3.15 1.34
N ALA A 172 -27.30 4.40 0.88
CA ALA A 172 -26.26 4.83 -0.05
C ALA A 172 -24.87 4.90 0.63
N GLU A 173 -24.82 5.32 1.89
CA GLU A 173 -23.59 5.35 2.68
C GLU A 173 -23.06 3.93 2.94
N ALA A 174 -23.96 2.99 3.24
CA ALA A 174 -23.59 1.58 3.43
C ALA A 174 -22.99 0.96 2.16
N GLU A 175 -23.60 1.22 0.99
CA GLU A 175 -23.08 0.75 -0.31
C GLU A 175 -21.71 1.35 -0.62
N TYR A 176 -21.54 2.64 -0.38
CA TYR A 176 -20.25 3.30 -0.56
C TYR A 176 -19.15 2.72 0.32
N ARG A 177 -19.44 2.48 1.61
CA ARG A 177 -18.47 1.86 2.54
C ARG A 177 -18.09 0.45 2.10
N VAL A 178 -19.01 -0.26 1.45
CA VAL A 178 -18.74 -1.55 0.81
C VAL A 178 -17.74 -1.41 -0.34
N ILE A 179 -17.92 -0.41 -1.21
CA ILE A 179 -16.99 -0.14 -2.32
C ILE A 179 -15.62 0.32 -1.78
N GLU A 180 -15.61 1.18 -0.76
CA GLU A 180 -14.39 1.68 -0.12
C GLU A 180 -13.54 0.53 0.46
N TYR A 181 -14.14 -0.39 1.24
CA TYR A 181 -13.36 -1.50 1.79
C TYR A 181 -12.78 -2.39 0.68
N LYS A 182 -13.56 -2.66 -0.38
CA LYS A 182 -13.11 -3.51 -1.50
C LYS A 182 -11.94 -2.87 -2.23
N ALA A 183 -11.97 -1.54 -2.42
CA ALA A 183 -10.91 -0.82 -3.10
C ALA A 183 -9.62 -0.76 -2.26
N ILE A 184 -9.73 -0.58 -0.93
CA ILE A 184 -8.57 -0.64 -0.01
C ILE A 184 -7.94 -2.04 -0.06
N LEU A 185 -8.77 -3.09 0.05
CA LEU A 185 -8.29 -4.47 0.01
C LEU A 185 -7.62 -4.79 -1.34
N LEU A 186 -8.24 -4.39 -2.46
CA LEU A 186 -7.69 -4.54 -3.79
C LEU A 186 -6.32 -3.88 -3.90
N THR A 187 -6.21 -2.62 -3.47
CA THR A 187 -4.95 -1.85 -3.57
C THR A 187 -3.84 -2.48 -2.71
N ALA A 188 -4.18 -2.96 -1.50
CA ALA A 188 -3.23 -3.64 -0.63
C ALA A 188 -2.71 -4.95 -1.25
N VAL A 189 -3.62 -5.78 -1.80
CA VAL A 189 -3.27 -7.05 -2.43
C VAL A 189 -2.44 -6.83 -3.69
N LEU A 190 -2.84 -5.90 -4.56
CA LEU A 190 -2.09 -5.59 -5.77
C LEU A 190 -0.69 -5.05 -5.46
N THR A 191 -0.54 -4.25 -4.40
CA THR A 191 0.78 -3.77 -3.94
C THR A 191 1.68 -4.93 -3.50
N MET A 192 1.15 -5.90 -2.75
CA MET A 192 1.92 -7.07 -2.33
C MET A 192 2.28 -7.98 -3.51
N ILE A 193 1.36 -8.21 -4.44
CA ILE A 193 1.63 -8.98 -5.67
C ILE A 193 2.71 -8.30 -6.49
N TYR A 194 2.63 -6.97 -6.64
CA TYR A 194 3.66 -6.18 -7.32
C TYR A 194 5.03 -6.38 -6.66
N PHE A 195 5.13 -6.17 -5.35
CA PHE A 195 6.40 -6.28 -4.63
C PHE A 195 6.99 -7.67 -4.71
N ILE A 196 6.20 -8.71 -4.40
CA ILE A 196 6.64 -10.11 -4.46
C ILE A 196 7.02 -10.50 -5.90
N GLY A 197 6.27 -10.03 -6.90
CA GLY A 197 6.56 -10.28 -8.32
C GLY A 197 7.92 -9.73 -8.73
N PHE A 198 8.19 -8.44 -8.47
CA PHE A 198 9.48 -7.84 -8.75
C PHE A 198 10.62 -8.44 -7.92
N LEU A 199 10.36 -8.82 -6.66
CA LEU A 199 11.34 -9.47 -5.80
C LEU A 199 11.76 -10.83 -6.36
N ILE A 200 10.80 -11.68 -6.74
CA ILE A 200 11.08 -13.00 -7.32
C ILE A 200 11.80 -12.85 -8.67
N ILE A 201 11.31 -11.96 -9.54
CA ILE A 201 11.94 -11.73 -10.85
C ILE A 201 13.38 -11.21 -10.67
N GLY A 202 13.61 -10.28 -9.74
CA GLY A 202 14.94 -9.75 -9.42
C GLY A 202 15.88 -10.83 -8.87
N ILE A 203 15.45 -11.57 -7.84
CA ILE A 203 16.25 -12.65 -7.23
C ILE A 203 16.59 -13.73 -8.27
N MET A 204 15.63 -14.13 -9.08
CA MET A 204 15.84 -15.15 -10.11
C MET A 204 16.77 -14.65 -11.22
N SER A 205 16.57 -13.42 -11.71
CA SER A 205 17.38 -12.87 -12.80
C SER A 205 18.85 -12.69 -12.39
N ILE A 206 19.12 -11.95 -11.31
CA ILE A 206 20.49 -11.64 -10.87
C ILE A 206 21.12 -12.85 -10.15
N GLY A 207 20.35 -13.59 -9.34
CA GLY A 207 20.84 -14.77 -8.64
C GLY A 207 21.25 -15.91 -9.57
N LEU A 208 20.46 -16.20 -10.62
CA LEU A 208 20.84 -17.20 -11.62
C LEU A 208 21.99 -16.72 -12.51
N TRP A 209 21.99 -15.44 -12.90
CA TRP A 209 23.10 -14.86 -13.66
C TRP A 209 24.42 -14.98 -12.89
N SER A 210 24.41 -14.61 -11.62
CA SER A 210 25.58 -14.69 -10.72
C SER A 210 26.05 -16.14 -10.57
N LYS A 211 25.14 -17.11 -10.49
CA LYS A 211 25.48 -18.53 -10.38
C LYS A 211 26.07 -19.13 -11.67
N PHE A 212 25.56 -18.75 -12.84
CA PHE A 212 25.91 -19.42 -14.09
C PHE A 212 26.94 -18.69 -14.96
N ILE A 213 27.02 -17.37 -14.86
CA ILE A 213 27.81 -16.55 -15.80
C ILE A 213 29.09 -16.04 -15.13
N ARG A 214 28.97 -15.40 -13.96
CA ARG A 214 30.12 -14.90 -13.17
C ARG A 214 30.08 -15.38 -11.71
N PRO A 215 30.23 -16.71 -11.46
CA PRO A 215 30.29 -17.21 -10.08
C PRO A 215 31.61 -16.89 -9.39
N ASP A 216 32.62 -16.41 -10.13
CA ASP A 216 33.91 -15.94 -9.63
C ASP A 216 33.74 -14.73 -8.70
N ILE A 217 32.96 -13.73 -9.11
CA ILE A 217 32.81 -12.47 -8.37
C ILE A 217 32.40 -12.70 -6.90
N PRO A 218 31.33 -13.46 -6.58
CA PRO A 218 30.93 -13.66 -5.19
C PRO A 218 31.80 -14.68 -4.45
N ARG A 219 32.53 -15.54 -5.16
CA ARG A 219 33.39 -16.57 -4.55
C ARG A 219 34.69 -16.00 -4.01
N GLU A 220 35.15 -14.87 -4.54
CA GLU A 220 36.29 -14.13 -4.00
C GLU A 220 36.03 -13.70 -2.56
N ASP A 221 34.79 -13.29 -2.24
CA ASP A 221 34.35 -12.90 -0.89
C ASP A 221 33.70 -14.06 -0.11
N GLU A 222 34.06 -15.32 -0.43
CA GLU A 222 33.56 -16.55 0.21
C GLU A 222 32.03 -16.68 0.28
N THR A 223 31.30 -15.96 -0.58
CA THR A 223 29.85 -15.87 -0.56
C THR A 223 29.23 -16.75 -1.64
N SER A 224 28.08 -17.37 -1.34
CA SER A 224 27.42 -18.20 -2.34
C SER A 224 26.89 -17.33 -3.51
N PRO A 225 27.19 -17.66 -4.78
CA PRO A 225 26.89 -16.77 -5.90
C PRO A 225 25.40 -16.43 -6.07
N PHE A 226 24.53 -17.41 -5.85
CA PHE A 226 23.08 -17.18 -5.92
C PHE A 226 22.60 -16.24 -4.80
N TRP A 227 23.12 -16.40 -3.57
CA TRP A 227 22.73 -15.57 -2.43
C TRP A 227 23.23 -14.14 -2.57
N ALA A 228 24.46 -13.94 -3.05
CA ALA A 228 24.97 -12.62 -3.40
C ALA A 228 24.05 -11.90 -4.41
N GLY A 229 23.67 -12.60 -5.49
CA GLY A 229 22.75 -12.04 -6.48
C GLY A 229 21.33 -11.81 -5.95
N ALA A 230 20.82 -12.69 -5.08
CA ALA A 230 19.52 -12.53 -4.44
C ALA A 230 19.48 -11.31 -3.49
N PHE A 231 20.54 -11.13 -2.71
CA PHE A 231 20.70 -9.98 -1.83
C PHE A 231 20.85 -8.69 -2.63
N LEU A 232 21.67 -8.70 -3.68
CA LEU A 232 21.85 -7.57 -4.59
C LEU A 232 20.52 -7.13 -5.22
N ALA A 233 19.75 -8.09 -5.74
CA ALA A 233 18.43 -7.82 -6.32
C ALA A 233 17.43 -7.23 -5.30
N THR A 234 17.41 -7.79 -4.10
CA THR A 234 16.51 -7.32 -3.03
C THR A 234 16.91 -5.93 -2.55
N SER A 235 18.20 -5.68 -2.37
CA SER A 235 18.74 -4.37 -2.04
C SER A 235 18.41 -3.33 -3.11
N ALA A 236 18.55 -3.71 -4.39
CA ALA A 236 18.17 -2.90 -5.56
C ALA A 236 16.66 -2.59 -5.60
N LEU A 237 15.79 -3.53 -5.24
CA LEU A 237 14.35 -3.28 -5.20
C LEU A 237 13.92 -2.43 -3.98
N CYS A 238 14.60 -2.60 -2.84
CA CYS A 238 14.25 -1.95 -1.59
C CYS A 238 14.86 -0.56 -1.40
N ASN A 239 15.73 -0.09 -2.30
CA ASN A 239 16.38 1.21 -2.18
C ASN A 239 17.36 1.34 -1.00
N ASN A 240 18.05 0.25 -0.65
CA ASN A 240 18.84 0.17 0.59
C ASN A 240 20.35 0.37 0.43
N GLY A 241 20.91 0.19 -0.76
CA GLY A 241 22.32 0.53 -0.98
C GLY A 241 23.36 -0.49 -0.47
N MET A 242 22.95 -1.71 -0.11
CA MET A 242 23.82 -2.74 0.50
C MET A 242 24.16 -3.88 -0.44
N SER A 243 25.40 -4.37 -0.40
CA SER A 243 25.87 -5.58 -1.09
C SER A 243 26.38 -6.63 -0.09
N LEU A 244 26.40 -7.90 -0.50
CA LEU A 244 27.17 -8.94 0.22
C LEU A 244 28.63 -9.02 -0.24
N ILE A 245 28.96 -8.34 -1.33
CA ILE A 245 30.32 -8.23 -1.86
C ILE A 245 30.95 -6.99 -1.28
N ASP A 246 32.17 -7.10 -0.75
CA ASP A 246 32.84 -6.03 0.01
C ASP A 246 33.17 -4.83 -0.89
N THR A 247 33.46 -5.10 -2.16
CA THR A 247 33.68 -4.10 -3.22
C THR A 247 32.38 -3.59 -3.85
N ASN A 248 31.22 -3.88 -3.23
CA ASN A 248 29.90 -3.44 -3.66
C ASN A 248 29.59 -3.77 -5.13
N MET A 249 29.50 -2.74 -5.98
CA MET A 249 29.16 -2.85 -7.40
C MET A 249 30.38 -2.74 -8.32
N SER A 250 31.58 -2.46 -7.77
CA SER A 250 32.80 -2.28 -8.56
C SER A 250 33.12 -3.47 -9.49
N PRO A 251 33.02 -4.74 -9.02
CA PRO A 251 33.27 -5.90 -9.89
C PRO A 251 32.24 -6.05 -11.03
N TYR A 252 31.05 -5.46 -10.88
CA TYR A 252 29.98 -5.54 -11.86
C TYR A 252 30.05 -4.43 -12.91
N GLN A 253 30.91 -3.41 -12.77
CA GLN A 253 30.99 -2.28 -13.71
C GLN A 253 31.19 -2.69 -15.18
N LYS A 254 31.85 -3.83 -15.41
CA LYS A 254 32.11 -4.38 -16.76
C LYS A 254 31.01 -5.35 -17.24
N GLU A 255 29.98 -5.57 -16.44
CA GLU A 255 28.93 -6.55 -16.68
C GLU A 255 27.58 -5.85 -16.89
N PRO A 256 27.06 -5.80 -18.13
CA PRO A 256 25.93 -4.94 -18.45
C PRO A 256 24.60 -5.42 -17.84
N PHE A 257 24.45 -6.73 -17.66
CA PHE A 257 23.20 -7.31 -17.22
C PHE A 257 22.86 -6.96 -15.74
N PRO A 258 23.74 -7.19 -14.75
CA PRO A 258 23.46 -6.81 -13.36
C PRO A 258 23.20 -5.31 -13.20
N LEU A 259 23.93 -4.45 -13.92
CA LEU A 259 23.73 -3.00 -13.87
C LEU A 259 22.34 -2.60 -14.37
N LEU A 260 21.93 -3.12 -15.52
CA LEU A 260 20.59 -2.84 -16.07
C LEU A 260 19.47 -3.43 -15.21
N ALA A 261 19.63 -4.68 -14.76
CA ALA A 261 18.64 -5.34 -13.92
C ALA A 261 18.46 -4.61 -12.58
N CYS A 262 19.57 -4.21 -11.94
CA CYS A 262 19.53 -3.37 -10.75
C CYS A 262 18.88 -2.02 -11.06
N GLY A 263 19.30 -1.30 -12.11
CA GLY A 263 18.69 -0.03 -12.48
C GLY A 263 17.17 -0.08 -12.65
N VAL A 264 16.64 -1.14 -13.28
CA VAL A 264 15.20 -1.38 -13.40
C VAL A 264 14.56 -1.66 -12.03
N LEU A 265 15.17 -2.49 -11.18
CA LEU A 265 14.68 -2.77 -9.83
C LEU A 265 14.66 -1.52 -8.94
N ILE A 266 15.69 -0.66 -9.05
CA ILE A 266 15.82 0.61 -8.33
C ILE A 266 14.68 1.57 -8.69
N LEU A 267 14.36 1.65 -9.99
CA LEU A 267 13.20 2.42 -10.46
C LEU A 267 11.88 1.78 -9.99
N ALA A 268 11.76 0.46 -10.10
CA ALA A 268 10.58 -0.29 -9.69
C ALA A 268 10.31 -0.26 -8.18
N GLY A 269 11.36 -0.03 -7.37
CA GLY A 269 11.30 0.20 -5.94
C GLY A 269 10.66 1.53 -5.58
N ASN A 270 11.16 2.17 -4.52
CA ASN A 270 10.54 3.37 -3.95
C ASN A 270 10.47 4.57 -4.90
N THR A 271 11.38 4.66 -5.87
CA THR A 271 11.51 5.82 -6.77
C THR A 271 10.29 6.00 -7.67
N LEU A 272 9.86 4.94 -8.37
CA LEU A 272 8.78 5.01 -9.36
C LEU A 272 7.56 4.15 -9.02
N PHE A 273 7.55 3.50 -7.84
CA PHE A 273 6.44 2.68 -7.39
C PHE A 273 5.05 3.32 -7.55
N PRO A 274 4.79 4.57 -7.11
CA PRO A 274 3.46 5.17 -7.26
C PRO A 274 2.98 5.24 -8.70
N CYS A 275 3.90 5.44 -9.65
CA CYS A 275 3.59 5.52 -11.07
C CYS A 275 3.35 4.13 -11.67
N LEU A 276 4.23 3.19 -11.36
CA LEU A 276 4.12 1.81 -11.86
C LEU A 276 2.90 1.09 -11.28
N LEU A 277 2.58 1.31 -10.00
CA LEU A 277 1.36 0.78 -9.39
C LEU A 277 0.10 1.34 -10.06
N ARG A 278 0.04 2.65 -10.31
CA ARG A 278 -1.09 3.26 -11.01
C ARG A 278 -1.24 2.71 -12.43
N LEU A 279 -0.13 2.58 -13.16
CA LEU A 279 -0.11 1.97 -14.48
C LEU A 279 -0.60 0.52 -14.43
N TYR A 280 -0.13 -0.25 -13.46
CA TYR A 280 -0.52 -1.65 -13.26
C TYR A 280 -2.03 -1.79 -12.98
N ILE A 281 -2.57 -1.00 -12.06
CA ILE A 281 -4.02 -0.98 -11.75
C ILE A 281 -4.82 -0.57 -12.99
N TRP A 282 -4.34 0.41 -13.76
CA TRP A 282 -4.97 0.85 -15.00
C TRP A 282 -4.96 -0.22 -16.09
N ILE A 283 -3.85 -0.95 -16.26
CA ILE A 283 -3.76 -2.08 -17.19
C ILE A 283 -4.78 -3.16 -16.80
N LEU A 284 -4.83 -3.56 -15.52
CA LEU A 284 -5.81 -4.54 -15.04
C LEU A 284 -7.25 -4.06 -15.30
N ARG A 285 -7.54 -2.78 -15.05
CA ARG A 285 -8.84 -2.18 -15.34
C ARG A 285 -9.22 -2.25 -16.83
N LYS A 286 -8.24 -2.12 -17.73
CA LYS A 286 -8.43 -2.25 -19.18
C LYS A 286 -8.61 -3.70 -19.63
N MET A 287 -7.98 -4.65 -18.94
CA MET A 287 -8.10 -6.08 -19.23
C MET A 287 -9.45 -6.69 -18.82
N LEU A 288 -10.18 -6.08 -17.89
CA LEU A 288 -11.51 -6.56 -17.50
C LEU A 288 -12.48 -6.51 -18.69
N LEU A 289 -13.11 -7.64 -19.03
CA LEU A 289 -14.09 -7.75 -20.13
C LEU A 289 -15.37 -6.94 -19.89
N ASN A 290 -16.10 -6.59 -20.97
CA ASN A 290 -17.38 -5.87 -20.95
C ASN A 290 -18.59 -6.78 -20.60
N ASN A 291 -18.46 -7.66 -19.60
CA ASN A 291 -19.57 -8.53 -19.18
C ASN A 291 -20.22 -8.03 -17.88
N PRO A 292 -21.54 -8.29 -17.66
CA PRO A 292 -22.26 -7.85 -16.47
C PRO A 292 -21.63 -8.34 -15.16
N THR A 293 -21.03 -9.54 -15.15
CA THR A 293 -20.33 -10.11 -13.98
C THR A 293 -19.10 -9.28 -13.54
N TRP A 294 -18.45 -8.57 -14.48
CA TRP A 294 -17.24 -7.78 -14.20
C TRP A 294 -17.53 -6.30 -13.91
N GLN A 295 -18.80 -5.86 -14.00
CA GLN A 295 -19.16 -4.46 -13.76
C GLN A 295 -18.85 -4.01 -12.33
N SER A 296 -19.12 -4.85 -11.32
CA SER A 296 -18.81 -4.52 -9.93
C SER A 296 -17.31 -4.34 -9.70
N TRP A 297 -16.46 -5.17 -10.33
CA TRP A 297 -15.02 -5.01 -10.25
C TRP A 297 -14.56 -3.72 -10.92
N ARG A 298 -15.12 -3.39 -12.09
CA ARG A 298 -14.81 -2.14 -12.78
C ARG A 298 -15.11 -0.91 -11.92
N GLN A 299 -16.25 -0.90 -11.23
CA GLN A 299 -16.59 0.17 -10.28
C GLN A 299 -15.53 0.29 -9.17
N ILE A 300 -15.06 -0.84 -8.61
CA ILE A 300 -14.02 -0.84 -7.57
C ILE A 300 -12.70 -0.28 -8.10
N PHE A 301 -12.28 -0.67 -9.30
CA PHE A 301 -11.06 -0.17 -9.93
C PHE A 301 -11.18 1.32 -10.31
N ASP A 302 -12.33 1.75 -10.84
CA ASP A 302 -12.57 3.16 -11.17
C ASP A 302 -12.57 4.00 -9.88
N PHE A 303 -13.21 3.50 -8.83
CA PHE A 303 -13.18 4.11 -7.50
C PHE A 303 -11.75 4.17 -6.94
N ALA A 304 -10.96 3.11 -7.10
CA ALA A 304 -9.56 3.07 -6.69
C ALA A 304 -8.70 4.14 -7.39
N LEU A 305 -8.92 4.35 -8.69
CA LEU A 305 -8.16 5.30 -9.50
C LEU A 305 -8.65 6.76 -9.35
N ASP A 306 -9.94 6.96 -9.10
CA ASP A 306 -10.58 8.26 -8.92
C ASP A 306 -10.37 8.79 -7.49
N GLN A 307 -10.53 7.95 -6.46
CA GLN A 307 -10.38 8.30 -5.04
C GLN A 307 -9.03 7.86 -4.47
N SER A 308 -7.98 8.03 -5.27
CA SER A 308 -6.69 7.38 -5.02
C SER A 308 -6.05 7.76 -3.68
N GLN A 309 -6.07 9.04 -3.31
CA GLN A 309 -5.48 9.54 -2.06
C GLN A 309 -6.24 9.10 -0.81
N LYS A 310 -7.56 8.90 -0.92
CA LYS A 310 -8.39 8.43 0.20
C LYS A 310 -8.12 6.95 0.50
N ILE A 311 -7.81 6.17 -0.54
CA ILE A 311 -7.64 4.71 -0.44
C ILE A 311 -6.21 4.36 -0.08
N SER A 312 -5.23 5.01 -0.72
CA SER A 312 -3.81 4.75 -0.49
C SER A 312 -3.00 6.04 -0.56
N GLY A 313 -2.16 6.27 0.46
CA GLY A 313 -1.17 7.34 0.43
C GLY A 313 -0.14 7.19 -0.70
N TYR A 314 0.00 6.00 -1.27
CA TYR A 314 0.93 5.73 -2.37
C TYR A 314 0.30 5.85 -3.76
N LEU A 315 -1.02 6.03 -3.87
CA LEU A 315 -1.67 6.15 -5.16
C LEU A 315 -2.00 7.62 -5.44
N TYR A 316 -1.12 8.27 -6.21
CA TYR A 316 -1.31 9.67 -6.59
C TYR A 316 -2.38 9.84 -7.67
N PRO A 317 -3.07 11.00 -7.72
CA PRO A 317 -3.94 11.37 -8.84
C PRO A 317 -3.15 11.44 -10.15
N ALA A 318 -3.82 11.23 -11.29
CA ALA A 318 -3.17 11.08 -12.60
C ALA A 318 -2.17 12.20 -12.93
N TRP A 319 -2.55 13.45 -12.68
CA TRP A 319 -1.69 14.62 -12.92
C TRP A 319 -0.38 14.54 -12.13
N HIS A 320 -0.47 14.26 -10.82
CA HIS A 320 0.69 14.13 -9.94
C HIS A 320 1.57 12.95 -10.32
N THR A 321 0.99 11.85 -10.80
CA THR A 321 1.74 10.71 -11.32
C THR A 321 2.58 11.07 -12.54
N TRP A 322 2.00 11.77 -13.52
CA TRP A 322 2.73 12.23 -14.72
C TRP A 322 3.80 13.26 -14.37
N PHE A 323 3.50 14.18 -13.45
CA PHE A 323 4.47 15.15 -12.96
C PHE A 323 5.66 14.47 -12.26
N LEU A 324 5.39 13.49 -11.39
CA LEU A 324 6.42 12.72 -10.71
C LEU A 324 7.29 11.95 -11.71
N LEU A 325 6.66 11.22 -12.66
CA LEU A 325 7.37 10.50 -13.72
C LEU A 325 8.27 11.44 -14.53
N SER A 326 7.74 12.58 -14.97
CA SER A 326 8.49 13.58 -15.73
C SER A 326 9.68 14.12 -14.95
N THR A 327 9.49 14.39 -13.66
CA THR A 327 10.53 14.94 -12.79
C THR A 327 11.65 13.93 -12.56
N VAL A 328 11.30 12.66 -12.31
CA VAL A 328 12.28 11.58 -12.16
C VAL A 328 13.09 11.41 -13.46
N LEU A 329 12.43 11.35 -14.62
CA LEU A 329 13.14 11.22 -15.90
C LEU A 329 14.04 12.42 -16.20
N PHE A 330 13.57 13.64 -15.92
CA PHE A 330 14.32 14.86 -16.15
C PHE A 330 15.60 14.93 -15.30
N PHE A 331 15.49 14.73 -13.99
CA PHE A 331 16.66 14.76 -13.11
C PHE A 331 17.64 13.61 -13.41
N ASN A 332 17.15 12.40 -13.68
CA ASN A 332 18.01 11.29 -14.09
C ASN A 332 18.77 11.59 -15.39
N ALA A 333 18.12 12.20 -16.38
CA ALA A 333 18.77 12.60 -17.62
C ALA A 333 19.85 13.67 -17.40
N ILE A 334 19.59 14.67 -16.54
CA ILE A 334 20.59 15.69 -16.18
C ILE A 334 21.78 15.06 -15.47
N MET A 335 21.54 14.18 -14.50
CA MET A 335 22.59 13.54 -13.72
C MET A 335 23.46 12.64 -14.59
N TRP A 336 22.84 11.87 -15.48
CA TRP A 336 23.57 11.05 -16.45
C TRP A 336 24.40 11.89 -17.41
N GLY A 337 23.83 12.97 -17.95
CA GLY A 337 24.58 13.91 -18.80
C GLY A 337 25.74 14.57 -18.06
N GLY A 338 25.53 14.96 -16.80
CA GLY A 338 26.57 15.53 -15.94
C GLY A 338 27.72 14.56 -15.68
N PHE A 339 27.41 13.28 -15.44
CA PHE A 339 28.41 12.23 -15.29
C PHE A 339 29.24 12.07 -16.55
N GLU A 340 28.62 11.97 -17.73
CA GLU A 340 29.35 11.84 -19.00
C GLU A 340 30.24 13.07 -19.27
N VAL A 341 29.78 14.27 -18.93
CA VAL A 341 30.58 15.50 -19.08
C VAL A 341 31.77 15.52 -18.13
N ALA A 342 31.60 15.08 -16.88
CA ALA A 342 32.68 14.98 -15.91
C ALA A 342 33.71 13.92 -16.32
N ALA A 343 33.23 12.78 -16.84
CA ALA A 343 34.06 11.66 -17.27
C ALA A 343 34.99 11.97 -18.46
N ILE A 344 34.75 13.06 -19.20
CA ILE A 344 35.66 13.52 -20.28
C ILE A 344 36.99 14.05 -19.70
N ARG A 345 37.00 14.50 -18.45
CA ARG A 345 38.17 15.15 -17.82
C ARG A 345 38.96 14.24 -16.88
N ASP A 346 38.47 13.04 -16.62
CA ASP A 346 39.06 12.12 -15.66
C ASP A 346 39.79 10.97 -16.39
N GLU A 347 41.10 10.85 -16.17
CA GLU A 347 41.94 9.82 -16.80
C GLU A 347 41.60 8.40 -16.32
N GLU A 348 41.05 8.26 -15.10
CA GLU A 348 40.70 6.97 -14.52
C GLU A 348 39.40 6.43 -15.13
N ILE A 349 38.41 7.32 -15.33
CA ILE A 349 37.12 6.98 -15.96
C ILE A 349 37.27 6.84 -17.49
N ALA A 350 38.21 7.56 -18.11
CA ALA A 350 38.53 7.42 -19.53
C ALA A 350 39.20 6.09 -19.88
N SER A 351 39.70 5.34 -18.88
CA SER A 351 40.27 4.00 -19.08
C SER A 351 39.23 2.92 -19.38
N LEU A 352 37.96 3.15 -19.02
CA LEU A 352 36.85 2.25 -19.35
C LEU A 352 36.42 2.43 -20.82
N SER A 353 36.03 1.33 -21.47
CA SER A 353 35.51 1.42 -22.83
C SER A 353 34.24 2.29 -22.87
N PRO A 354 34.01 3.05 -23.95
CA PRO A 354 32.87 3.99 -24.02
C PRO A 354 31.51 3.35 -23.75
N ASN A 355 31.33 2.07 -24.13
CA ASN A 355 30.07 1.35 -23.93
C ASN A 355 29.78 1.07 -22.45
N PHE A 356 30.81 0.71 -21.67
CA PHE A 356 30.64 0.46 -20.23
C PHE A 356 30.52 1.76 -19.45
N ARG A 357 31.21 2.82 -19.87
CA ARG A 357 31.13 4.13 -19.24
C ARG A 357 29.72 4.72 -19.30
N VAL A 358 29.09 4.68 -20.48
CA VAL A 358 27.71 5.16 -20.68
C VAL A 358 26.72 4.40 -19.82
N LEU A 359 26.95 3.09 -19.65
CA LEU A 359 26.09 2.25 -18.84
C LEU A 359 26.29 2.46 -17.34
N ASP A 360 27.54 2.62 -16.91
CA ASP A 360 27.89 2.96 -15.53
C ASP A 360 27.31 4.32 -15.16
N GLY A 361 27.45 5.33 -16.02
CA GLY A 361 26.84 6.64 -15.82
C GLY A 361 25.32 6.60 -15.71
N LEU A 362 24.66 5.73 -16.50
CA LEU A 362 23.22 5.52 -16.39
C LEU A 362 22.88 4.86 -15.04
N PHE A 363 23.63 3.83 -14.64
CA PHE A 363 23.42 3.16 -13.36
C PHE A 363 23.64 4.11 -12.17
N GLN A 364 24.68 4.96 -12.21
CA GLN A 364 24.94 5.96 -11.18
C GLN A 364 23.83 7.01 -11.10
N ALA A 365 23.29 7.46 -12.25
CA ALA A 365 22.17 8.39 -12.28
C ALA A 365 20.92 7.77 -11.63
N LEU A 366 20.57 6.54 -12.03
CA LEU A 366 19.44 5.79 -11.46
C LEU A 366 19.66 5.48 -9.97
N GLY A 367 20.90 5.24 -9.60
CA GLY A 367 21.37 4.88 -8.26
C GLY A 367 21.64 6.06 -7.34
N ILE A 368 21.15 7.27 -7.62
CA ILE A 368 21.39 8.41 -6.71
C ILE A 368 20.67 8.26 -5.37
N SER A 369 19.51 7.58 -5.36
CA SER A 369 18.86 7.10 -4.13
C SER A 369 19.63 5.95 -3.45
N PHE A 370 20.76 5.52 -4.03
CA PHE A 370 21.59 4.34 -3.73
C PHE A 370 23.07 4.70 -3.51
N ARG A 371 23.39 5.94 -3.12
CA ARG A 371 24.77 6.45 -3.00
C ARG A 371 25.74 5.51 -2.25
N SER A 372 25.25 4.71 -1.29
CA SER A 372 26.05 3.73 -0.54
C SER A 372 26.74 2.64 -1.38
N PHE A 373 26.31 2.36 -2.62
CA PHE A 373 26.99 1.39 -3.50
C PHE A 373 28.23 1.92 -4.22
N ILE A 374 28.32 3.24 -4.42
CA ILE A 374 29.25 3.84 -5.40
C ILE A 374 30.46 4.48 -4.72
N ASP A 375 30.35 4.92 -3.46
CA ASP A 375 31.40 5.68 -2.77
C ASP A 375 32.31 4.83 -1.83
N LYS A 376 32.67 3.59 -2.21
CA LYS A 376 33.68 2.82 -1.47
C LYS A 376 34.77 2.25 -2.35
#